data_AF-A0A418B7D9-F1
#
_entry.id   AF-A0A418B7D9-F1
#
_cell.length_a   1.000
_cell.length_b   1.000
_cell.length_c   1.000
_cell.angle_alpha   90.00
_cell.angle_beta   90.00
_cell.angle_gamma   90.00
#
_symmetry.space_group_name_H-M   'P 1'
#
loop_
_entity.id
_entity.type
_entity.pdbx_description
1 polymer ?
#
loop_
_entity_poly.entity_id
_entity_poly.type
_entity_poly.pdbx_seq_one_letter_code
_entity_poly.pdbx_strand_id
1 'polypeptide(L)'
;MVHVPQFEAPGNHGPDRIVSDTFAIDEHSFCLWIFPRGNPNEVEYYDRSLSVYLVVTDLEKRPLDWLTCAVFTLSVVHPTDPSKTIRWHSSLHDNKFNHALYNWGVHSLGDLSSFKPNGFVFPDGSLRVSTRVRLMSISVRVHVEAGFMAHEGLGLGPHVCTIDLPFCSTLADLLAALASRFPATDAKRPRKCLSALTTSTPLFGNLLCDGTDIDAYSCCDLFLDPASLDSFVFVKVLDLHTGVLRYVGRLCLSAFPTAQAIVAYLAVAFPHVAHWMSVREECAPQLASMLSPVDRLLPSDVVIFAECTPTRAGASPTSDTNTDRWMMRVRRCLDQYLDRHYKHAKALIANRLHHITLHDIECIGDLLDLPRFRIHSVFAKCHENARRTLQYIMEGRHLGFICDSCGETDFVGARYNCTVCSDYDLCHPCFERSHQVRHRYANVDGKWRRVPNFDDHNPATHPMHCIYPVFS
;
A
#
# COMPACT_ATOMS: atom_id res chain seq x y z
N MET A 1 24.89 14.61 12.92
CA MET A 1 24.55 15.94 13.48
C MET A 1 25.57 16.92 12.94
N VAL A 2 25.15 18.10 12.52
CA VAL A 2 25.98 19.04 11.76
C VAL A 2 25.96 20.39 12.46
N HIS A 3 27.14 20.98 12.61
CA HIS A 3 27.32 22.29 13.21
C HIS A 3 27.33 23.36 12.12
N VAL A 4 26.48 24.37 12.27
CA VAL A 4 26.50 25.59 11.45
C VAL A 4 27.26 26.64 12.29
N PRO A 5 28.56 26.86 12.02
CA PRO A 5 29.37 27.78 12.82
C PRO A 5 28.98 29.24 12.55
N GLN A 6 29.20 30.10 13.55
CA GLN A 6 29.08 31.56 13.41
C GLN A 6 27.73 32.03 12.87
N PHE A 7 26.62 31.51 13.40
CA PHE A 7 25.26 31.85 12.95
C PHE A 7 24.93 33.36 13.12
N GLU A 8 25.78 34.13 13.80
CA GLU A 8 25.69 35.59 13.91
C GLU A 8 27.05 36.31 14.13
N ALA A 9 28.07 36.10 13.29
CA ALA A 9 29.27 36.97 13.33
C ALA A 9 29.07 38.20 12.42
N PRO A 10 29.06 39.45 12.95
CA PRO A 10 28.95 40.65 12.12
C PRO A 10 30.14 40.77 11.15
N GLY A 11 29.86 40.97 9.86
CA GLY A 11 30.88 41.29 8.85
C GLY A 11 31.56 40.10 8.16
N ASN A 12 31.19 38.87 8.48
CA ASN A 12 31.64 37.68 7.74
C ASN A 12 30.44 37.08 7.01
N HIS A 13 30.35 37.32 5.71
CA HIS A 13 29.38 36.63 4.85
C HIS A 13 29.81 35.16 4.78
N GLY A 14 29.32 34.34 5.71
CA GLY A 14 29.57 32.91 5.73
C GLY A 14 29.21 32.23 4.41
N PRO A 15 29.61 30.98 4.20
CA PRO A 15 29.34 30.28 2.96
C PRO A 15 27.83 30.17 2.70
N ASP A 16 27.41 30.43 1.46
CA ASP A 16 25.99 30.32 1.06
C ASP A 16 25.44 28.89 1.25
N ARG A 17 26.32 27.88 1.20
CA ARG A 17 26.01 26.48 1.45
C ARG A 17 27.08 25.83 2.31
N ILE A 18 26.66 25.18 3.39
CA ILE A 18 27.46 24.27 4.21
C ILE A 18 27.09 22.85 3.81
N VAL A 19 28.11 22.03 3.56
CA VAL A 19 27.94 20.59 3.29
C VAL A 19 28.44 19.84 4.52
N SER A 20 27.64 18.91 5.04
CA SER A 20 28.06 18.07 6.16
C SER A 20 29.06 17.02 5.74
N ASP A 21 29.72 16.40 6.73
CA ASP A 21 30.37 15.11 6.52
C ASP A 21 29.38 14.11 5.93
N THR A 22 29.89 13.26 5.04
CA THR A 22 29.14 12.15 4.48
C THR A 22 28.96 11.06 5.53
N PHE A 23 27.75 10.54 5.65
CA PHE A 23 27.43 9.38 6.48
C PHE A 23 26.80 8.28 5.62
N ALA A 24 27.01 7.03 6.01
CA ALA A 24 26.51 5.87 5.29
C ALA A 24 25.33 5.20 6.02
N ILE A 25 24.39 4.67 5.24
CA ILE A 25 23.34 3.74 5.68
C ILE A 25 23.35 2.59 4.68
N ASP A 26 23.74 1.41 5.13
CA ASP A 26 24.03 0.25 4.27
C ASP A 26 24.99 0.65 3.13
N GLU A 27 24.67 0.36 1.87
CA GLU A 27 25.46 0.80 0.71
C GLU A 27 25.27 2.27 0.30
N HIS A 28 24.43 3.05 0.99
CA HIS A 28 24.05 4.40 0.58
C HIS A 28 24.80 5.50 1.33
N SER A 29 25.37 6.43 0.58
CA SER A 29 26.07 7.60 1.13
C SER A 29 25.22 8.88 1.04
N PHE A 30 25.08 9.56 2.17
CA PHE A 30 24.30 10.79 2.31
C PHE A 30 25.11 11.92 2.94
N CYS A 31 24.75 13.16 2.62
CA CYS A 31 25.14 14.33 3.39
C CYS A 31 23.97 15.32 3.52
N LEU A 32 24.15 16.36 4.31
CA LEU A 32 23.24 17.49 4.37
C LEU A 32 23.82 18.68 3.61
N TRP A 33 22.99 19.29 2.77
CA TRP A 33 23.20 20.66 2.30
C TRP A 33 22.39 21.60 3.18
N ILE A 34 23.09 22.52 3.82
CA ILE A 34 22.50 23.51 4.71
C ILE A 34 22.77 24.87 4.09
N PHE A 35 21.73 25.64 3.83
CA PHE A 35 21.85 27.02 3.37
C PHE A 35 21.46 27.93 4.55
N PRO A 36 22.44 28.48 5.29
CA PRO A 36 22.19 29.21 6.53
C PRO A 36 21.26 30.40 6.36
N ARG A 37 21.22 30.98 5.15
CA ARG A 37 20.35 32.11 4.78
C ARG A 37 19.26 31.72 3.78
N GLY A 38 19.00 30.43 3.61
CA GLY A 38 18.05 29.93 2.63
C GLY A 38 18.69 29.69 1.26
N ASN A 39 18.08 28.82 0.47
CA ASN A 39 18.58 28.45 -0.86
C ASN A 39 18.52 29.67 -1.81
N PRO A 40 19.64 30.13 -2.41
CA PRO A 40 19.66 31.30 -3.29
C PRO A 40 18.77 31.19 -4.53
N ASN A 41 18.48 29.96 -4.98
CA ASN A 41 17.59 29.73 -6.11
C ASN A 41 16.10 29.92 -5.77
N GLU A 42 15.80 30.09 -4.48
CA GLU A 42 14.45 30.11 -3.93
C GLU A 42 14.22 31.47 -3.27
N VAL A 43 14.01 32.47 -4.13
CA VAL A 43 14.00 33.90 -3.76
C VAL A 43 13.00 34.22 -2.63
N GLU A 44 11.92 33.45 -2.53
CA GLU A 44 10.92 33.62 -1.46
C GLU A 44 11.50 33.38 -0.05
N TYR A 45 12.50 32.50 0.08
CA TYR A 45 13.08 32.04 1.34
C TYR A 45 14.49 32.56 1.61
N TYR A 46 15.17 33.06 0.58
CA TYR A 46 16.51 33.62 0.68
C TYR A 46 16.54 34.85 1.62
N ASP A 47 17.56 34.92 2.48
CA ASP A 47 17.75 35.82 3.61
C ASP A 47 16.60 35.84 4.65
N ARG A 48 15.70 34.86 4.63
CA ARG A 48 14.52 34.79 5.52
C ARG A 48 14.47 33.54 6.37
N SER A 49 14.79 32.38 5.80
CA SER A 49 14.64 31.10 6.47
C SER A 49 15.82 30.16 6.22
N LEU A 50 16.08 29.24 7.14
CA LEU A 50 17.08 28.19 6.97
C LEU A 50 16.55 27.10 6.02
N SER A 51 17.25 26.84 4.90
CA SER A 51 16.94 25.69 4.03
C SER A 51 17.88 24.52 4.30
N VAL A 52 17.34 23.31 4.34
CA VAL A 52 18.10 22.07 4.61
C VAL A 52 17.63 20.96 3.68
N TYR A 53 18.58 20.28 3.05
CA TYR A 53 18.33 19.17 2.12
C TYR A 53 19.18 17.96 2.48
N LEU A 54 18.57 16.78 2.43
CA LEU A 54 19.27 15.50 2.41
C LEU A 54 19.73 15.22 0.98
N VAL A 55 20.99 14.83 0.81
CA VAL A 55 21.61 14.65 -0.50
C VAL A 55 22.25 13.28 -0.58
N VAL A 56 21.99 12.57 -1.67
CA VAL A 56 22.68 11.32 -2.02
C VAL A 56 23.96 11.67 -2.77
N THR A 57 25.10 11.21 -2.28
CA THR A 57 26.42 11.65 -2.78
C THR A 57 27.14 10.63 -3.66
N ASP A 58 26.67 9.39 -3.71
CA ASP A 58 27.34 8.27 -4.37
C ASP A 58 26.68 7.83 -5.69
N LEU A 59 25.97 8.76 -6.36
CA LEU A 59 25.28 8.51 -7.62
C LEU A 59 26.20 7.99 -8.73
N GLU A 60 27.45 8.44 -8.78
CA GLU A 60 28.42 8.01 -9.82
C GLU A 60 28.74 6.51 -9.76
N LYS A 61 28.51 5.87 -8.62
CA LYS A 61 28.71 4.43 -8.43
C LYS A 61 27.50 3.61 -8.87
N ARG A 62 26.45 4.25 -9.38
CA ARG A 62 25.13 3.64 -9.58
C ARG A 62 24.71 3.64 -11.05
N PRO A 63 23.88 2.66 -11.47
CA PRO A 63 23.24 2.67 -12.79
C PRO A 63 22.35 3.90 -13.00
N LEU A 64 22.17 4.32 -14.26
CA LEU A 64 21.36 5.50 -14.62
C LEU A 64 19.89 5.39 -14.21
N ASP A 65 19.35 4.17 -14.22
CA ASP A 65 17.98 3.83 -13.84
C ASP A 65 17.82 3.51 -12.34
N TRP A 66 18.88 3.68 -11.54
CA TRP A 66 18.84 3.45 -10.11
C TRP A 66 17.86 4.39 -9.39
N LEU A 67 17.16 3.83 -8.40
CA LEU A 67 16.15 4.53 -7.59
C LEU A 67 16.20 3.99 -6.16
N THR A 68 16.23 4.85 -5.14
CA THR A 68 15.87 4.45 -3.77
C THR A 68 14.82 5.38 -3.17
N CYS A 69 14.23 4.98 -2.06
CA CYS A 69 13.31 5.79 -1.30
C CYS A 69 13.80 5.91 0.14
N ALA A 70 13.76 7.12 0.70
CA ALA A 70 14.15 7.35 2.09
C ALA A 70 13.20 8.32 2.79
N VAL A 71 12.66 7.94 3.94
CA VAL A 71 11.95 8.86 4.82
C VAL A 71 12.93 9.46 5.80
N PHE A 72 12.87 10.76 5.99
CA PHE A 72 13.79 11.44 6.88
C PHE A 72 13.14 12.60 7.63
N THR A 73 13.73 12.92 8.77
CA THR A 73 13.34 14.06 9.60
C THR A 73 14.52 15.01 9.66
N LEU A 74 14.30 16.27 9.29
CA LEU A 74 15.25 17.36 9.46
C LEU A 74 14.89 18.12 10.73
N SER A 75 15.89 18.54 11.50
CA SER A 75 15.63 19.23 12.76
C SER A 75 16.65 20.31 13.07
N VAL A 76 16.17 21.40 13.67
CA VAL A 76 16.99 22.40 14.36
C VAL A 76 16.91 22.12 15.85
N VAL A 77 18.02 21.66 16.42
CA VAL A 77 18.10 21.18 17.80
C VAL A 77 18.15 22.36 18.76
N HIS A 78 17.23 22.39 19.73
CA HIS A 78 17.29 23.36 20.81
C HIS A 78 18.35 22.92 21.86
N PRO A 79 19.26 23.80 22.31
CA PRO A 79 20.38 23.43 23.18
C PRO A 79 19.99 22.76 24.50
N THR A 80 18.87 23.20 25.11
CA THR A 80 18.48 22.79 26.47
C THR A 80 17.08 22.20 26.59
N ASP A 81 16.26 22.23 25.53
CA ASP A 81 14.83 21.91 25.60
C ASP A 81 14.38 21.10 24.38
N PRO A 82 14.41 19.76 24.46
CA PRO A 82 14.04 18.88 23.34
C PRO A 82 12.62 19.09 22.81
N SER A 83 11.70 19.67 23.60
CA SER A 83 10.32 19.93 23.19
C SER A 83 10.21 21.10 22.21
N LYS A 84 11.17 22.04 22.26
CA LYS A 84 11.27 23.18 21.34
C LYS A 84 12.00 22.88 20.04
N THR A 85 12.57 21.69 19.90
CA THR A 85 13.27 21.29 18.66
C THR A 85 12.31 21.37 17.48
N ILE A 86 12.64 22.19 16.48
CA ILE A 86 11.86 22.30 15.25
C ILE A 86 12.14 21.05 14.43
N ARG A 87 11.08 20.38 13.98
CA ARG A 87 11.15 19.17 13.17
C ARG A 87 10.33 19.33 11.91
N TRP A 88 10.92 18.95 10.80
CA TRP A 88 10.24 18.76 9.54
C TRP A 88 10.40 17.30 9.11
N HIS A 89 9.28 16.66 8.78
CA HIS A 89 9.25 15.27 8.35
C HIS A 89 8.97 15.23 6.85
N SER A 90 9.77 14.47 6.11
CA SER A 90 9.57 14.33 4.67
C SER A 90 8.35 13.44 4.35
N SER A 91 7.68 13.72 3.24
CA SER A 91 6.55 12.95 2.72
C SER A 91 7.04 11.83 1.80
N LEU A 92 6.44 10.63 1.89
CA LEU A 92 6.80 9.48 1.06
C LEU A 92 6.62 9.70 -0.45
N HIS A 93 5.70 10.59 -0.85
CA HIS A 93 5.37 10.84 -2.25
C HIS A 93 6.58 11.34 -3.06
N ASP A 94 7.43 12.17 -2.45
CA ASP A 94 8.51 12.89 -3.14
C ASP A 94 9.92 12.44 -2.71
N ASN A 95 10.01 11.45 -1.83
CA ASN A 95 11.24 10.94 -1.24
C ASN A 95 12.01 9.94 -2.14
N LYS A 96 11.86 10.08 -3.46
CA LYS A 96 12.45 9.21 -4.47
C LYS A 96 13.78 9.78 -4.94
N PHE A 97 14.88 9.12 -4.57
CA PHE A 97 16.22 9.55 -4.96
C PHE A 97 16.70 8.80 -6.20
N ASN A 98 17.12 9.54 -7.22
CA ASN A 98 17.73 9.03 -8.46
C ASN A 98 18.70 10.08 -9.06
N HIS A 99 19.23 9.85 -10.26
CA HIS A 99 20.15 10.80 -10.91
C HIS A 99 19.55 12.18 -11.20
N ALA A 100 18.24 12.27 -11.47
CA ALA A 100 17.55 13.53 -11.74
C ALA A 100 17.14 14.26 -10.44
N LEU A 101 16.74 13.50 -9.41
CA LEU A 101 16.31 14.01 -8.12
C LEU A 101 17.17 13.38 -7.01
N TYR A 102 18.34 13.97 -6.76
CA TYR A 102 19.33 13.41 -5.82
C TYR A 102 19.39 14.14 -4.48
N ASN A 103 18.64 15.22 -4.34
CA ASN A 103 18.48 15.96 -3.10
C ASN A 103 17.01 16.28 -2.87
N TRP A 104 16.59 16.21 -1.61
CA TRP A 104 15.24 16.56 -1.18
C TRP A 104 15.26 17.15 0.22
N GLY A 105 14.32 18.04 0.54
CA GLY A 105 14.34 18.73 1.82
C GLY A 105 13.29 19.81 1.95
N VAL A 106 13.60 20.82 2.73
CA VAL A 106 12.68 21.91 3.05
C VAL A 106 13.34 23.26 2.83
N HIS A 107 12.62 24.15 2.14
CA HIS A 107 13.06 25.51 1.83
C HIS A 107 13.00 26.43 3.07
N SER A 108 12.07 26.18 3.99
CA SER A 108 11.97 26.85 5.28
C SER A 108 11.83 25.84 6.42
N LEU A 109 12.96 25.48 7.04
CA LEU A 109 12.97 24.69 8.27
C LEU A 109 12.69 25.56 9.51
N GLY A 110 12.94 26.87 9.41
CA GLY A 110 12.66 27.85 10.45
C GLY A 110 13.19 29.23 10.08
N ASP A 111 12.54 30.27 10.60
CA ASP A 111 12.85 31.66 10.26
C ASP A 111 14.09 32.16 10.99
N LEU A 112 14.97 32.85 10.26
CA LEU A 112 16.25 33.33 10.78
C LEU A 112 16.07 34.29 11.97
N SER A 113 15.06 35.15 11.88
CA SER A 113 14.69 36.11 12.94
C SER A 113 14.21 35.43 14.23
N SER A 114 13.84 34.15 14.18
CA SER A 114 13.29 33.42 15.31
C SER A 114 14.34 32.67 16.13
N PHE A 115 15.47 32.26 15.54
CA PHE A 115 16.38 31.32 16.19
C PHE A 115 17.04 31.88 17.45
N LYS A 116 17.62 33.08 17.39
CA LYS A 116 18.27 33.69 18.56
C LYS A 116 17.27 34.09 19.66
N PRO A 117 16.18 34.81 19.38
CA PRO A 117 15.21 35.17 20.42
C PRO A 117 14.62 33.94 21.13
N ASN A 118 14.49 32.82 20.42
CA ASN A 118 13.93 31.58 20.96
C ASN A 118 14.99 30.61 21.52
N GLY A 119 16.26 31.00 21.59
CA GLY A 119 17.31 30.24 22.27
C GLY A 119 17.89 29.06 21.50
N PHE A 120 17.73 28.99 20.16
CA PHE A 120 18.28 27.90 19.34
C PHE A 120 19.79 28.02 19.08
N VAL A 121 20.34 29.23 19.19
CA VAL A 121 21.77 29.48 19.00
C VAL A 121 22.52 29.00 20.25
N PHE A 122 23.47 28.08 20.06
CA PHE A 122 24.29 27.53 21.11
C PHE A 122 25.24 28.59 21.71
N PRO A 123 25.79 28.38 22.92
CA PRO A 123 26.70 29.33 23.55
C PRO A 123 27.96 29.66 22.71
N ASP A 124 28.36 28.75 21.82
CA ASP A 124 29.47 28.94 20.87
C ASP A 124 29.06 29.72 19.60
N GLY A 125 27.82 30.22 19.54
CA GLY A 125 27.27 30.95 18.41
C GLY A 125 26.85 30.04 17.24
N SER A 126 26.82 28.72 17.42
CA SER A 126 26.43 27.78 16.37
C SER A 126 24.95 27.45 16.38
N LEU A 127 24.43 27.04 15.23
CA LEU A 127 23.14 26.36 15.12
C LEU A 127 23.42 24.87 14.88
N ARG A 128 22.68 23.95 15.52
CA ARG A 128 22.82 22.51 15.28
C ARG A 128 21.67 21.97 14.46
N VAL A 129 22.00 21.40 13.32
CA VAL A 129 21.07 20.72 12.43
C VAL A 129 21.29 19.21 12.54
N SER A 130 20.22 18.44 12.66
CA SER A 130 20.30 16.98 12.66
C SER A 130 19.34 16.39 11.64
N THR A 131 19.69 15.23 11.12
CA THR A 131 18.81 14.40 10.32
C THR A 131 18.68 13.01 10.94
N ARG A 132 17.49 12.42 10.81
CA ARG A 132 17.27 10.98 11.00
C ARG A 132 16.74 10.46 9.68
N VAL A 133 17.44 9.49 9.09
CA VAL A 133 17.09 8.91 7.78
C VAL A 133 16.77 7.44 7.96
N ARG A 134 15.72 6.98 7.30
CA ARG A 134 15.33 5.58 7.18
C ARG A 134 15.16 5.25 5.70
N LEU A 135 15.99 4.34 5.21
CA LEU A 135 15.78 3.75 3.89
C LEU A 135 14.51 2.92 3.90
N MET A 136 13.77 2.99 2.81
CA MET A 136 12.59 2.17 2.63
C MET A 136 12.98 0.83 2.01
N SER A 137 12.31 -0.21 2.47
CA SER A 137 12.36 -1.56 1.94
C SER A 137 10.95 -2.06 1.65
N ILE A 138 10.86 -3.11 0.84
CA ILE A 138 9.66 -3.89 0.58
C ILE A 138 9.85 -5.28 1.16
N SER A 139 8.87 -5.72 1.94
CA SER A 139 8.80 -7.06 2.49
C SER A 139 8.10 -8.01 1.52
N VAL A 140 8.86 -8.90 0.88
CA VAL A 140 8.32 -9.93 -0.02
C VAL A 140 7.95 -11.16 0.79
N ARG A 141 6.65 -11.48 0.88
CA ARG A 141 6.12 -12.70 1.50
C ARG A 141 6.15 -13.83 0.47
N VAL A 142 7.02 -14.81 0.70
CA VAL A 142 7.24 -15.91 -0.24
C VAL A 142 6.34 -17.08 0.08
N HIS A 143 5.63 -17.57 -0.93
CA HIS A 143 4.67 -18.65 -0.86
C HIS A 143 5.09 -19.80 -1.76
N VAL A 144 4.75 -21.02 -1.35
CA VAL A 144 4.95 -22.26 -2.11
C VAL A 144 3.66 -23.07 -2.09
N GLU A 145 3.49 -23.95 -3.07
CA GLU A 145 2.22 -24.65 -3.28
C GLU A 145 1.82 -25.56 -2.09
N ALA A 146 2.81 -26.13 -1.38
CA ALA A 146 2.56 -26.91 -0.18
C ALA A 146 1.84 -26.12 0.93
N GLY A 147 2.13 -24.82 1.05
CA GLY A 147 1.45 -23.94 2.00
C GLY A 147 -0.03 -23.72 1.66
N PHE A 148 -0.37 -23.72 0.37
CA PHE A 148 -1.75 -23.59 -0.09
C PHE A 148 -2.54 -24.86 0.18
N MET A 149 -1.92 -26.03 -0.06
CA MET A 149 -2.54 -27.34 0.19
C MET A 149 -2.84 -27.58 1.67
N ALA A 150 -2.04 -27.02 2.58
CA ALA A 150 -2.25 -27.12 4.02
C ALA A 150 -3.23 -26.06 4.56
N HIS A 151 -3.65 -25.08 3.75
CA HIS A 151 -4.46 -23.96 4.19
C HIS A 151 -5.95 -24.17 3.91
N GLU A 152 -6.76 -24.04 4.96
CA GLU A 152 -8.21 -23.95 4.85
C GLU A 152 -8.65 -22.50 5.07
N GLY A 153 -9.06 -21.82 4.01
CA GLY A 153 -9.57 -20.44 4.09
C GLY A 153 -9.27 -19.56 2.88
N LEU A 154 -9.52 -18.27 3.07
CA LEU A 154 -9.28 -17.21 2.09
C LEU A 154 -7.79 -16.92 1.92
N GLY A 155 -7.45 -16.26 0.82
CA GLY A 155 -6.12 -15.81 0.48
C GLY A 155 -5.18 -16.95 0.12
N LEU A 156 -3.93 -16.58 -0.02
CA LEU A 156 -2.81 -17.50 -0.04
C LEU A 156 -2.52 -17.85 1.41
N GLY A 157 -2.30 -19.14 1.70
CA GLY A 157 -2.05 -19.63 3.06
C GLY A 157 -0.80 -19.01 3.72
N PRO A 158 -0.28 -19.61 4.79
CA PRO A 158 0.92 -19.09 5.43
C PRO A 158 2.09 -19.04 4.44
N HIS A 159 2.77 -17.89 4.40
CA HIS A 159 4.01 -17.73 3.64
C HIS A 159 5.15 -18.48 4.35
N VAL A 160 6.12 -18.98 3.58
CA VAL A 160 7.24 -19.78 4.12
C VAL A 160 8.37 -18.91 4.65
N CYS A 161 8.56 -17.71 4.11
CA CYS A 161 9.48 -16.72 4.65
C CYS A 161 9.17 -15.31 4.14
N THR A 162 9.69 -14.30 4.83
CA THR A 162 9.75 -12.92 4.35
C THR A 162 11.16 -12.58 3.90
N ILE A 163 11.28 -11.81 2.83
CA ILE A 163 12.55 -11.23 2.34
C ILE A 163 12.36 -9.72 2.26
N ASP A 164 13.15 -8.98 3.03
CA ASP A 164 13.17 -7.52 2.94
C ASP A 164 14.19 -7.08 1.89
N LEU A 165 13.74 -6.29 0.92
CA LEU A 165 14.58 -5.77 -0.16
C LEU A 165 14.50 -4.24 -0.20
N PRO A 166 15.63 -3.53 -0.31
CA PRO A 166 15.63 -2.10 -0.59
C PRO A 166 14.80 -1.76 -1.84
N PHE A 167 14.24 -0.55 -1.91
CA PHE A 167 13.49 -0.11 -3.10
C PHE A 167 14.33 -0.09 -4.38
N CYS A 168 15.66 -0.03 -4.28
CA CYS A 168 16.57 -0.11 -5.42
C CYS A 168 16.80 -1.52 -5.94
N SER A 169 16.30 -2.57 -5.27
CA SER A 169 16.56 -3.94 -5.67
C SER A 169 15.99 -4.26 -7.04
N THR A 170 16.81 -4.91 -7.83
CA THR A 170 16.51 -5.42 -9.16
C THR A 170 15.92 -6.84 -9.09
N LEU A 171 15.46 -7.37 -10.24
CA LEU A 171 15.03 -8.76 -10.30
C LEU A 171 16.18 -9.71 -9.97
N ALA A 172 17.40 -9.37 -10.40
CA ALA A 172 18.59 -10.16 -10.06
C ALA A 172 18.80 -10.25 -8.55
N ASP A 173 18.63 -9.14 -7.82
CA ASP A 173 18.80 -9.12 -6.36
C ASP A 173 17.75 -9.98 -5.67
N LEU A 174 16.48 -9.90 -6.10
CA LEU A 174 15.41 -10.76 -5.59
C LEU A 174 15.70 -12.24 -5.88
N LEU A 175 16.09 -12.57 -7.12
CA LEU A 175 16.39 -13.94 -7.51
C LEU A 175 17.61 -14.49 -6.76
N ALA A 176 18.65 -13.67 -6.51
CA ALA A 176 19.79 -14.07 -5.69
C ALA A 176 19.39 -14.32 -4.24
N ALA A 177 18.57 -13.43 -3.66
CA ALA A 177 18.03 -13.61 -2.31
C ALA A 177 17.19 -14.89 -2.19
N LEU A 178 16.37 -15.20 -3.21
CA LEU A 178 15.58 -16.42 -3.28
C LEU A 178 16.45 -17.66 -3.47
N ALA A 179 17.41 -17.64 -4.40
CA ALA A 179 18.28 -18.78 -4.71
C ALA A 179 19.08 -19.26 -3.48
N SER A 180 19.42 -18.34 -2.57
CA SER A 180 20.07 -18.69 -1.30
C SER A 180 19.20 -19.55 -0.37
N ARG A 181 17.87 -19.50 -0.53
CA ARG A 181 16.88 -20.19 0.31
C ARG A 181 16.13 -21.31 -0.43
N PHE A 182 15.95 -21.17 -1.73
CA PHE A 182 15.17 -22.05 -2.61
C PHE A 182 15.95 -22.31 -3.91
N PRO A 183 16.69 -23.42 -4.04
CA PRO A 183 17.41 -23.72 -5.26
C PRO A 183 16.45 -24.03 -6.42
N ALA A 184 16.60 -23.31 -7.53
CA ALA A 184 15.93 -23.51 -8.83
C ALA A 184 14.39 -23.36 -8.85
N THR A 185 13.88 -22.12 -8.75
CA THR A 185 12.44 -21.83 -8.88
C THR A 185 12.17 -20.54 -9.67
N ASP A 186 11.15 -20.56 -10.53
CA ASP A 186 10.63 -19.35 -11.13
C ASP A 186 9.75 -18.57 -10.16
N ALA A 187 10.03 -17.28 -10.02
CA ALA A 187 9.31 -16.37 -9.15
C ALA A 187 8.11 -15.74 -9.87
N LYS A 188 6.92 -15.86 -9.27
CA LYS A 188 5.70 -15.23 -9.74
C LYS A 188 5.03 -14.44 -8.64
N ARG A 189 4.54 -13.25 -8.95
CA ARG A 189 3.59 -12.56 -8.07
C ARG A 189 2.18 -13.07 -8.39
N PRO A 190 1.23 -13.16 -7.44
CA PRO A 190 -0.17 -13.56 -7.67
C PRO A 190 -0.97 -12.64 -8.61
N ARG A 191 -0.34 -11.79 -9.41
CA ARG A 191 -0.93 -11.00 -10.50
C ARG A 191 0.00 -10.81 -11.70
N LYS A 192 1.30 -11.11 -11.58
CA LYS A 192 2.34 -10.81 -12.59
C LYS A 192 3.44 -11.86 -12.57
N CYS A 193 3.86 -12.33 -13.75
CA CYS A 193 5.07 -13.14 -13.88
C CYS A 193 6.31 -12.25 -13.85
N LEU A 194 7.35 -12.62 -13.09
CA LEU A 194 8.58 -11.82 -12.98
C LEU A 194 9.73 -12.34 -13.85
N SER A 195 9.69 -13.57 -14.35
CA SER A 195 10.79 -14.17 -15.13
C SER A 195 11.02 -13.52 -16.51
N ALA A 196 10.06 -12.77 -17.04
CA ALA A 196 10.15 -12.10 -18.34
C ALA A 196 10.67 -10.64 -18.25
N LEU A 197 11.04 -10.17 -17.06
CA LEU A 197 11.44 -8.78 -16.84
C LEU A 197 12.96 -8.61 -16.96
N THR A 198 13.40 -7.42 -17.40
CA THR A 198 14.83 -7.10 -17.49
C THR A 198 15.45 -7.11 -16.09
N THR A 199 16.55 -7.86 -15.95
CA THR A 199 17.15 -8.13 -14.63
C THR A 199 17.85 -6.94 -14.00
N SER A 200 18.12 -5.89 -14.76
CA SER A 200 18.94 -4.74 -14.35
C SER A 200 18.15 -3.56 -13.81
N THR A 201 16.84 -3.48 -14.10
CA THR A 201 16.03 -2.33 -13.67
C THR A 201 15.49 -2.53 -12.25
N PRO A 202 15.36 -1.47 -11.43
CA PRO A 202 14.70 -1.57 -10.14
C PRO A 202 13.30 -2.15 -10.30
N LEU A 203 13.01 -3.21 -9.53
CA LEU A 203 11.72 -3.88 -9.55
C LEU A 203 10.59 -2.94 -9.11
N PHE A 204 10.91 -2.07 -8.15
CA PHE A 204 9.95 -1.24 -7.42
C PHE A 204 9.85 0.15 -8.06
N GLY A 205 8.63 0.62 -8.28
CA GLY A 205 8.35 1.88 -9.01
C GLY A 205 8.10 1.73 -10.52
N ASN A 206 8.65 0.69 -11.16
CA ASN A 206 8.51 0.47 -12.62
C ASN A 206 7.75 -0.82 -13.00
N LEU A 207 7.93 -1.92 -12.26
CA LEU A 207 7.47 -3.25 -12.70
C LEU A 207 6.46 -3.87 -11.70
N LEU A 208 6.75 -3.76 -10.40
CA LEU A 208 5.92 -4.31 -9.33
C LEU A 208 4.89 -3.33 -8.79
N CYS A 209 5.19 -2.03 -8.75
CA CYS A 209 4.26 -0.99 -8.28
C CYS A 209 3.68 -0.31 -9.52
N ASP A 210 2.38 -0.43 -9.77
CA ASP A 210 1.64 0.16 -10.89
C ASP A 210 1.42 1.67 -10.76
N GLY A 211 2.41 2.37 -10.22
CA GLY A 211 2.47 3.83 -10.22
C GLY A 211 1.51 4.56 -9.29
N THR A 212 0.56 3.88 -8.61
CA THR A 212 -0.47 4.60 -7.84
C THR A 212 -0.14 4.83 -6.37
N ASP A 213 0.78 4.08 -5.75
CA ASP A 213 1.37 4.46 -4.45
C ASP A 213 2.50 3.50 -4.08
N ILE A 214 3.72 4.02 -3.93
CA ILE A 214 4.84 3.25 -3.35
C ILE A 214 4.53 2.81 -1.90
N ASP A 215 3.65 3.57 -1.23
CA ASP A 215 3.16 3.29 0.13
C ASP A 215 2.18 2.10 0.17
N ALA A 216 1.51 1.78 -0.95
CA ALA A 216 0.61 0.63 -1.04
C ALA A 216 1.36 -0.71 -0.96
N TYR A 217 2.68 -0.73 -1.17
CA TYR A 217 3.47 -1.95 -1.29
C TYR A 217 4.63 -2.05 -0.29
N SER A 218 4.41 -1.68 0.98
CA SER A 218 5.36 -2.05 2.05
C SER A 218 5.56 -3.57 2.16
N CYS A 219 4.62 -4.36 1.62
CA CYS A 219 4.79 -5.77 1.38
C CYS A 219 4.16 -6.21 0.06
N CYS A 220 4.61 -7.35 -0.48
CA CYS A 220 3.95 -8.02 -1.59
C CYS A 220 4.06 -9.55 -1.45
N ASP A 221 3.05 -10.26 -1.95
CA ASP A 221 3.09 -11.72 -1.99
C ASP A 221 3.76 -12.21 -3.27
N LEU A 222 4.60 -13.24 -3.14
CA LEU A 222 5.32 -13.88 -4.23
C LEU A 222 5.13 -15.39 -4.10
N PHE A 223 4.60 -16.03 -5.13
CA PHE A 223 4.52 -17.46 -5.27
C PHE A 223 5.68 -18.00 -6.10
N LEU A 224 6.37 -19.03 -5.59
CA LEU A 224 7.37 -19.77 -6.35
C LEU A 224 6.67 -20.89 -7.12
N ASP A 225 6.72 -20.84 -8.44
CA ASP A 225 6.10 -21.84 -9.32
C ASP A 225 7.12 -22.92 -9.70
N PRO A 226 7.04 -24.13 -9.14
CA PRO A 226 7.99 -25.20 -9.47
C PRO A 226 7.75 -25.81 -10.86
N ALA A 227 6.58 -25.58 -11.46
CA ALA A 227 6.25 -26.14 -12.77
C ALA A 227 6.40 -25.14 -13.92
N SER A 228 6.83 -23.91 -13.62
CA SER A 228 7.10 -22.86 -14.61
C SER A 228 5.99 -22.72 -15.66
N LEU A 229 4.71 -22.78 -15.23
CA LEU A 229 3.60 -22.60 -16.17
C LEU A 229 3.67 -21.18 -16.76
N ASP A 230 3.11 -20.89 -17.93
CA ASP A 230 3.12 -19.50 -18.41
C ASP A 230 2.13 -18.63 -17.63
N SER A 231 0.91 -19.14 -17.43
CA SER A 231 -0.15 -18.52 -16.65
C SER A 231 -1.07 -19.59 -16.08
N PHE A 232 -1.61 -19.35 -14.90
CA PHE A 232 -2.52 -20.26 -14.23
C PHE A 232 -3.57 -19.52 -13.41
N VAL A 233 -4.60 -20.25 -13.01
CA VAL A 233 -5.57 -19.86 -11.99
C VAL A 233 -5.46 -20.80 -10.81
N PHE A 234 -5.78 -20.32 -9.62
CA PHE A 234 -5.91 -21.13 -8.42
C PHE A 234 -7.36 -21.61 -8.30
N VAL A 235 -7.55 -22.85 -7.88
CA VAL A 235 -8.86 -23.47 -7.71
C VAL A 235 -9.04 -23.82 -6.24
N LYS A 236 -10.16 -23.36 -5.68
CA LYS A 236 -10.63 -23.75 -4.36
C LYS A 236 -12.04 -24.33 -4.45
N VAL A 237 -12.39 -25.14 -3.46
CA VAL A 237 -13.74 -25.68 -3.29
C VAL A 237 -14.27 -25.29 -1.93
N LEU A 238 -15.48 -24.72 -1.93
CA LEU A 238 -16.22 -24.34 -0.74
C LEU A 238 -17.31 -25.38 -0.45
N ASP A 239 -17.22 -26.02 0.71
CA ASP A 239 -18.28 -26.85 1.23
C ASP A 239 -19.35 -25.95 1.88
N LEU A 240 -20.54 -25.87 1.27
CA LEU A 240 -21.64 -25.04 1.76
C LEU A 240 -22.39 -25.62 2.97
N HIS A 241 -22.05 -26.82 3.42
CA HIS A 241 -22.57 -27.42 4.65
C HIS A 241 -21.67 -27.07 5.84
N THR A 242 -20.36 -27.26 5.68
CA THR A 242 -19.38 -27.02 6.77
C THR A 242 -18.83 -25.60 6.78
N GLY A 243 -18.89 -24.88 5.66
CA GLY A 243 -18.26 -23.56 5.48
C GLY A 243 -16.74 -23.62 5.23
N VAL A 244 -16.18 -24.83 5.09
CA VAL A 244 -14.74 -25.01 4.89
C VAL A 244 -14.37 -24.75 3.43
N LEU A 245 -13.36 -23.90 3.24
CA LEU A 245 -12.80 -23.54 1.93
C LEU A 245 -11.43 -24.21 1.78
N ARG A 246 -11.27 -25.05 0.76
CA ARG A 246 -10.02 -25.81 0.55
C ARG A 246 -9.39 -25.50 -0.80
N TYR A 247 -8.08 -25.35 -0.81
CA TYR A 247 -7.31 -25.34 -2.05
C TYR A 247 -7.29 -26.73 -2.67
N VAL A 248 -7.51 -26.79 -3.99
CA VAL A 248 -7.50 -28.03 -4.77
C VAL A 248 -6.26 -28.12 -5.64
N GLY A 249 -5.83 -26.99 -6.20
CA GLY A 249 -4.70 -26.96 -7.11
C GLY A 249 -4.77 -25.75 -8.02
N ARG A 250 -3.89 -25.76 -9.03
CA ARG A 250 -3.79 -24.72 -10.03
C ARG A 250 -3.91 -25.31 -11.43
N LEU A 251 -4.51 -24.55 -12.32
CA LEU A 251 -4.82 -24.98 -13.68
C LEU A 251 -4.20 -24.01 -14.68
N CYS A 252 -3.63 -24.54 -15.76
CA CYS A 252 -3.06 -23.72 -16.83
C CYS A 252 -4.15 -22.88 -17.50
N LEU A 253 -3.98 -21.56 -17.50
CA LEU A 253 -5.03 -20.64 -17.97
C LEU A 253 -5.32 -20.80 -19.47
N SER A 254 -4.32 -21.18 -20.26
CA SER A 254 -4.52 -21.41 -21.71
C SER A 254 -5.39 -22.63 -22.01
N ALA A 255 -5.33 -23.66 -21.16
CA ALA A 255 -6.18 -24.83 -21.26
C ALA A 255 -7.58 -24.58 -20.66
N PHE A 256 -7.66 -23.71 -19.65
CA PHE A 256 -8.87 -23.45 -18.88
C PHE A 256 -9.18 -21.95 -18.78
N PRO A 257 -9.56 -21.29 -19.88
CA PRO A 257 -9.72 -19.84 -19.92
C PRO A 257 -10.98 -19.33 -19.20
N THR A 258 -11.93 -20.20 -18.86
CA THR A 258 -13.21 -19.84 -18.21
C THR A 258 -13.57 -20.86 -17.14
N ALA A 259 -14.43 -20.45 -16.19
CA ALA A 259 -14.93 -21.37 -15.16
C ALA A 259 -15.73 -22.54 -15.77
N GLN A 260 -16.47 -22.31 -16.87
CA GLN A 260 -17.17 -23.37 -17.58
C GLN A 260 -16.22 -24.43 -18.15
N ALA A 261 -15.06 -24.03 -18.69
CA ALA A 261 -14.07 -24.97 -19.21
C ALA A 261 -13.53 -25.88 -18.10
N ILE A 262 -13.30 -25.33 -16.91
CA ILE A 262 -12.87 -26.09 -15.72
C ILE A 262 -13.96 -27.11 -15.33
N VAL A 263 -15.20 -26.66 -15.19
CA VAL A 263 -16.32 -27.54 -14.81
C VAL A 263 -16.52 -28.65 -15.84
N ALA A 264 -16.52 -28.33 -17.13
CA ALA A 264 -16.70 -29.31 -18.20
C ALA A 264 -15.62 -30.40 -18.17
N TYR A 265 -14.37 -30.02 -17.91
CA TYR A 265 -13.27 -30.98 -17.74
C TYR A 265 -13.43 -31.86 -16.51
N LEU A 266 -13.73 -31.26 -15.34
CA LEU A 266 -13.91 -32.00 -14.10
C LEU A 266 -15.13 -32.93 -14.16
N ALA A 267 -16.20 -32.53 -14.84
CA ALA A 267 -17.43 -33.31 -14.99
C ALA A 267 -17.24 -34.64 -15.74
N VAL A 268 -16.18 -34.76 -16.56
CA VAL A 268 -15.84 -36.03 -17.23
C VAL A 268 -15.51 -37.12 -16.21
N ALA A 269 -14.72 -36.79 -15.19
CA ALA A 269 -14.35 -37.71 -14.12
C ALA A 269 -15.36 -37.71 -12.96
N PHE A 270 -16.02 -36.57 -12.73
CA PHE A 270 -16.91 -36.34 -11.60
C PHE A 270 -18.26 -35.78 -12.05
N PRO A 271 -19.18 -36.61 -12.59
CA PRO A 271 -20.42 -36.11 -13.20
C PRO A 271 -21.28 -35.19 -12.30
N HIS A 272 -21.18 -35.34 -10.98
CA HIS A 272 -21.89 -34.50 -10.00
C HIS A 272 -21.45 -33.03 -10.01
N VAL A 273 -20.25 -32.70 -10.50
CA VAL A 273 -19.78 -31.30 -10.56
C VAL A 273 -20.36 -30.52 -11.73
N ALA A 274 -21.10 -31.15 -12.64
CA ALA A 274 -21.67 -30.51 -13.82
C ALA A 274 -22.61 -29.33 -13.49
N HIS A 275 -23.12 -29.26 -12.26
CA HIS A 275 -24.00 -28.20 -11.77
C HIS A 275 -23.32 -27.24 -10.78
N TRP A 276 -22.01 -27.37 -10.59
CA TRP A 276 -21.28 -26.47 -9.72
C TRP A 276 -21.20 -25.07 -10.33
N MET A 277 -21.30 -24.09 -9.43
CA MET A 277 -21.17 -22.68 -9.78
C MET A 277 -19.88 -22.13 -9.17
N SER A 278 -19.43 -21.00 -9.69
CA SER A 278 -18.16 -20.38 -9.31
C SER A 278 -18.33 -18.94 -8.90
N VAL A 279 -17.54 -18.53 -7.91
CA VAL A 279 -17.25 -17.12 -7.62
C VAL A 279 -15.76 -16.88 -7.74
N ARG A 280 -15.40 -15.63 -7.94
CA ARG A 280 -14.04 -15.14 -7.82
C ARG A 280 -13.81 -14.77 -6.35
N GLU A 281 -12.70 -15.23 -5.79
CA GLU A 281 -12.27 -14.75 -4.47
C GLU A 281 -11.82 -13.29 -4.58
N GLU A 282 -12.25 -12.49 -3.62
CA GLU A 282 -12.00 -11.06 -3.54
C GLU A 282 -11.51 -10.71 -2.13
N CYS A 283 -11.02 -9.49 -1.94
CA CYS A 283 -10.54 -8.99 -0.66
C CYS A 283 -11.66 -8.41 0.21
N ALA A 284 -11.39 -8.23 1.51
CA ALA A 284 -12.32 -7.57 2.42
C ALA A 284 -12.75 -6.17 1.89
N PRO A 285 -14.00 -5.75 2.12
CA PRO A 285 -15.08 -6.45 2.83
C PRO A 285 -15.92 -7.39 1.95
N GLN A 286 -15.79 -7.34 0.63
CA GLN A 286 -16.57 -8.20 -0.26
C GLN A 286 -15.71 -9.38 -0.69
N LEU A 287 -15.79 -10.50 0.02
CA LEU A 287 -14.88 -11.65 -0.17
C LEU A 287 -15.12 -12.47 -1.45
N ALA A 288 -16.20 -12.19 -2.17
CA ALA A 288 -16.49 -12.86 -3.42
C ALA A 288 -17.34 -12.01 -4.38
N SER A 289 -17.04 -12.16 -5.66
CA SER A 289 -17.84 -11.64 -6.77
C SER A 289 -18.32 -12.79 -7.67
N MET A 290 -19.51 -12.62 -8.27
CA MET A 290 -20.06 -13.63 -9.17
C MET A 290 -19.17 -13.77 -10.41
N LEU A 291 -18.90 -15.01 -10.82
CA LEU A 291 -18.29 -15.31 -12.12
C LEU A 291 -19.35 -15.90 -13.04
N SER A 292 -19.57 -15.26 -14.18
CA SER A 292 -20.35 -15.86 -15.26
C SER A 292 -19.56 -17.05 -15.85
N PRO A 293 -20.23 -18.12 -16.31
CA PRO A 293 -19.56 -19.30 -16.88
C PRO A 293 -18.61 -18.97 -18.04
N VAL A 294 -18.90 -17.90 -18.79
CA VAL A 294 -18.15 -17.47 -19.97
C VAL A 294 -17.14 -16.36 -19.69
N ASP A 295 -17.08 -15.85 -18.47
CA ASP A 295 -16.11 -14.82 -18.11
C ASP A 295 -14.69 -15.36 -18.30
N ARG A 296 -13.86 -14.57 -18.97
CA ARG A 296 -12.44 -14.89 -19.11
C ARG A 296 -11.76 -14.71 -17.78
N LEU A 297 -11.08 -15.77 -17.35
CA LEU A 297 -10.23 -15.72 -16.18
C LEU A 297 -8.91 -15.01 -16.52
N LEU A 298 -8.35 -14.35 -15.52
CA LEU A 298 -7.08 -13.65 -15.58
C LEU A 298 -6.00 -14.47 -14.85
N PRO A 299 -4.71 -14.23 -15.18
CA PRO A 299 -3.61 -14.85 -14.47
C PRO A 299 -3.74 -14.65 -12.96
N SER A 300 -3.60 -15.75 -12.21
CA SER A 300 -3.63 -15.82 -10.75
C SER A 300 -4.98 -15.53 -10.09
N ASP A 301 -6.08 -15.52 -10.85
CA ASP A 301 -7.41 -15.57 -10.27
C ASP A 301 -7.55 -16.75 -9.32
N VAL A 302 -8.21 -16.54 -8.18
CA VAL A 302 -8.63 -17.62 -7.29
C VAL A 302 -10.11 -17.88 -7.54
N VAL A 303 -10.42 -19.02 -8.15
CA VAL A 303 -11.78 -19.44 -8.49
C VAL A 303 -12.28 -20.40 -7.42
N ILE A 304 -13.37 -20.03 -6.77
CA ILE A 304 -14.02 -20.85 -5.73
C ILE A 304 -15.23 -21.54 -6.37
N PHE A 305 -15.21 -22.86 -6.39
CA PHE A 305 -16.36 -23.66 -6.80
C PHE A 305 -17.17 -24.13 -5.59
N ALA A 306 -18.49 -24.14 -5.75
CA ALA A 306 -19.40 -24.72 -4.77
C ALA A 306 -20.60 -25.37 -5.46
N GLU A 307 -21.14 -26.41 -4.83
CA GLU A 307 -22.32 -27.11 -5.33
C GLU A 307 -23.56 -26.18 -5.36
N CYS A 308 -24.27 -26.15 -6.48
CA CYS A 308 -25.59 -25.53 -6.57
C CYS A 308 -26.69 -26.61 -6.61
N THR A 309 -27.37 -26.81 -5.49
CA THR A 309 -28.50 -27.74 -5.38
C THR A 309 -29.80 -27.05 -5.82
N PRO A 310 -30.53 -27.55 -6.83
CA PRO A 310 -31.81 -27.01 -7.24
C PRO A 310 -32.84 -27.03 -6.10
N THR A 311 -33.72 -26.04 -6.07
CA THR A 311 -34.77 -25.93 -5.04
C THR A 311 -35.85 -27.01 -5.12
N ARG A 312 -36.03 -27.63 -6.29
CA ARG A 312 -36.98 -28.73 -6.54
C ARG A 312 -36.36 -29.72 -7.51
N ALA A 313 -36.72 -30.99 -7.37
CA ALA A 313 -36.35 -32.03 -8.34
C ALA A 313 -36.83 -31.62 -9.74
N GLY A 314 -35.90 -31.52 -10.69
CA GLY A 314 -36.17 -31.12 -12.08
C GLY A 314 -36.11 -29.60 -12.38
N ALA A 315 -35.89 -28.75 -11.38
CA ALA A 315 -35.65 -27.32 -11.63
C ALA A 315 -34.21 -27.07 -12.12
N SER A 316 -34.02 -26.08 -13.00
CA SER A 316 -32.66 -25.68 -13.41
C SER A 316 -31.90 -25.10 -12.21
N PRO A 317 -30.69 -25.59 -11.89
CA PRO A 317 -29.85 -24.99 -10.86
C PRO A 317 -29.46 -23.54 -11.17
N THR A 318 -29.53 -23.12 -12.44
CA THR A 318 -29.12 -21.80 -12.91
C THR A 318 -30.27 -20.79 -13.06
N SER A 319 -31.45 -21.06 -12.51
CA SER A 319 -32.51 -20.03 -12.47
C SER A 319 -32.11 -18.88 -11.54
N ASP A 320 -32.47 -17.64 -11.85
CA ASP A 320 -32.08 -16.45 -11.07
C ASP A 320 -32.32 -16.60 -9.55
N THR A 321 -33.50 -17.11 -9.18
CA THR A 321 -33.86 -17.38 -7.77
C THR A 321 -32.97 -18.44 -7.08
N ASN A 322 -32.46 -19.43 -7.81
CA ASN A 322 -31.54 -20.43 -7.28
C ASN A 322 -30.13 -19.84 -7.18
N THR A 323 -29.70 -19.05 -8.16
CA THR A 323 -28.44 -18.32 -8.16
C THR A 323 -28.33 -17.35 -6.97
N ASP A 324 -29.36 -16.54 -6.72
CA ASP A 324 -29.37 -15.61 -5.59
C ASP A 324 -29.29 -16.34 -4.25
N ARG A 325 -30.05 -17.43 -4.10
CA ARG A 325 -30.03 -18.26 -2.90
C ARG A 325 -28.67 -18.92 -2.70
N TRP A 326 -28.07 -19.44 -3.76
CA TRP A 326 -26.76 -20.03 -3.73
C TRP A 326 -25.70 -18.99 -3.32
N MET A 327 -25.72 -17.81 -3.94
CA MET A 327 -24.78 -16.73 -3.63
C MET A 327 -24.93 -16.26 -2.17
N MET A 328 -26.15 -16.17 -1.64
CA MET A 328 -26.36 -15.90 -0.21
C MET A 328 -25.71 -16.94 0.70
N ARG A 329 -25.76 -18.23 0.34
CA ARG A 329 -25.09 -19.30 1.09
C ARG A 329 -23.57 -19.20 1.00
N VAL A 330 -23.03 -18.92 -0.19
CA VAL A 330 -21.59 -18.69 -0.42
C VAL A 330 -21.10 -17.55 0.44
N ARG A 331 -21.73 -16.36 0.33
CA ARG A 331 -21.40 -15.18 1.14
C ARG A 331 -21.42 -15.51 2.63
N ARG A 332 -22.51 -16.10 3.14
CA ARG A 332 -22.61 -16.50 4.55
C ARG A 332 -21.47 -17.42 5.01
N CYS A 333 -20.96 -18.30 4.16
CA CYS A 333 -19.82 -19.16 4.54
C CYS A 333 -18.51 -18.37 4.55
N LEU A 334 -18.27 -17.54 3.55
CA LEU A 334 -17.05 -16.72 3.44
C LEU A 334 -17.03 -15.59 4.49
N ASP A 335 -18.16 -14.98 4.82
CA ASP A 335 -18.26 -13.91 5.81
C ASP A 335 -17.88 -14.39 7.23
N GLN A 336 -17.90 -15.71 7.50
CA GLN A 336 -17.40 -16.25 8.77
C GLN A 336 -15.92 -15.95 8.99
N TYR A 337 -15.12 -15.81 7.93
CA TYR A 337 -13.71 -15.45 8.04
C TYR A 337 -13.58 -13.98 8.47
N LEU A 338 -14.31 -13.05 7.84
CA LEU A 338 -14.37 -11.65 8.28
C LEU A 338 -14.90 -11.50 9.69
N ASP A 339 -15.97 -12.21 10.05
CA ASP A 339 -16.56 -12.18 11.38
C ASP A 339 -15.56 -12.55 12.48
N ARG A 340 -14.67 -13.53 12.21
CA ARG A 340 -13.61 -13.91 13.15
C ARG A 340 -12.64 -12.75 13.36
N HIS A 341 -12.23 -12.08 12.29
CA HIS A 341 -11.33 -10.92 12.36
C HIS A 341 -12.00 -9.72 13.06
N TYR A 342 -13.27 -9.44 12.79
CA TYR A 342 -14.03 -8.39 13.48
C TYR A 342 -14.22 -8.69 14.97
N LYS A 343 -14.49 -9.96 15.33
CA LYS A 343 -14.57 -10.40 16.72
C LYS A 343 -13.22 -10.25 17.42
N HIS A 344 -12.12 -10.57 16.74
CA HIS A 344 -10.77 -10.38 17.28
C HIS A 344 -10.47 -8.90 17.57
N ALA A 345 -10.75 -8.00 16.62
CA ALA A 345 -10.60 -6.55 16.82
C ALA A 345 -11.46 -6.03 17.99
N LYS A 346 -12.74 -6.46 18.08
CA LYS A 346 -13.65 -6.13 19.19
C LYS A 346 -13.12 -6.64 20.53
N ALA A 347 -12.60 -7.86 20.58
CA ALA A 347 -12.04 -8.45 21.80
C ALA A 347 -10.79 -7.69 22.28
N LEU A 348 -9.90 -7.28 21.36
CA LEU A 348 -8.73 -6.46 21.69
C LEU A 348 -9.13 -5.11 22.31
N ILE A 349 -10.13 -4.43 21.73
CA ILE A 349 -10.65 -3.18 22.30
C ILE A 349 -11.26 -3.41 23.69
N ALA A 350 -12.08 -4.44 23.84
CA ALA A 350 -12.78 -4.75 25.09
C ALA A 350 -11.84 -5.16 26.24
N ASN A 351 -10.69 -5.76 25.91
CA ASN A 351 -9.71 -6.16 26.91
C ASN A 351 -8.97 -4.93 27.48
N ARG A 352 -9.41 -4.45 28.65
CA ARG A 352 -8.80 -3.31 29.34
C ARG A 352 -7.38 -3.58 29.87
N LEU A 353 -6.99 -4.85 29.99
CA LEU A 353 -5.67 -5.26 30.49
C LEU A 353 -4.65 -5.38 29.36
N HIS A 354 -5.08 -5.50 28.10
CA HIS A 354 -4.17 -5.55 26.95
C HIS A 354 -3.71 -4.14 26.56
N HIS A 355 -2.40 -3.95 26.50
CA HIS A 355 -1.81 -2.75 25.93
C HIS A 355 -1.75 -2.90 24.41
N ILE A 356 -2.77 -2.38 23.72
CA ILE A 356 -2.82 -2.40 22.26
C ILE A 356 -1.62 -1.63 21.71
N THR A 357 -0.85 -2.27 20.85
CA THR A 357 0.29 -1.68 20.14
C THR A 357 -0.08 -1.33 18.70
N LEU A 358 0.73 -0.52 18.02
CA LEU A 358 0.57 -0.31 16.58
C LEU A 358 0.71 -1.63 15.81
N HIS A 359 1.59 -2.54 16.26
CA HIS A 359 1.77 -3.85 15.65
C HIS A 359 0.50 -4.71 15.69
N ASP A 360 -0.25 -4.69 16.80
CA ASP A 360 -1.53 -5.40 16.89
C ASP A 360 -2.51 -4.92 15.80
N ILE A 361 -2.52 -3.62 15.49
CA ILE A 361 -3.39 -3.03 14.47
C ILE A 361 -2.90 -3.40 13.07
N GLU A 362 -1.58 -3.42 12.85
CA GLU A 362 -0.99 -3.88 11.59
C GLU A 362 -1.37 -5.33 11.30
N CYS A 363 -1.31 -6.21 12.31
CA CYS A 363 -1.75 -7.61 12.16
C CYS A 363 -3.23 -7.73 11.81
N ILE A 364 -4.11 -6.94 12.44
CA ILE A 364 -5.54 -6.89 12.05
C ILE A 364 -5.68 -6.35 10.62
N GLY A 365 -4.89 -5.35 10.27
CA GLY A 365 -4.88 -4.76 8.94
C GLY A 365 -4.52 -5.76 7.86
N ASP A 366 -3.46 -6.52 8.07
CA ASP A 366 -3.02 -7.58 7.16
C ASP A 366 -4.12 -8.65 6.96
N LEU A 367 -4.86 -9.01 8.02
CA LEU A 367 -5.97 -9.96 7.96
C LEU A 367 -7.21 -9.41 7.22
N LEU A 368 -7.29 -8.10 7.05
CA LEU A 368 -8.43 -7.39 6.44
C LEU A 368 -8.05 -6.65 5.16
N ASP A 369 -6.87 -6.95 4.59
CA ASP A 369 -6.31 -6.26 3.43
C ASP A 369 -6.30 -4.72 3.55
N LEU A 370 -6.14 -4.20 4.78
CA LEU A 370 -5.97 -2.77 5.03
C LEU A 370 -4.49 -2.40 4.87
N PRO A 371 -4.13 -1.51 3.93
CA PRO A 371 -2.74 -1.15 3.72
C PRO A 371 -2.10 -0.51 4.96
N ARG A 372 -0.90 -0.98 5.33
CA ARG A 372 -0.15 -0.51 6.50
C ARG A 372 0.02 1.02 6.55
N PHE A 373 0.27 1.67 5.42
CA PHE A 373 0.42 3.12 5.36
C PHE A 373 -0.86 3.88 5.73
N ARG A 374 -2.04 3.33 5.41
CA ARG A 374 -3.33 3.90 5.83
C ARG A 374 -3.48 3.78 7.33
N ILE A 375 -3.10 2.64 7.92
CA ILE A 375 -3.07 2.44 9.37
C ILE A 375 -2.14 3.46 10.04
N HIS A 376 -0.93 3.66 9.51
CA HIS A 376 0.03 4.63 10.05
C HIS A 376 -0.49 6.07 9.95
N SER A 377 -1.14 6.41 8.85
CA SER A 377 -1.78 7.72 8.67
C SER A 377 -2.87 7.97 9.72
N VAL A 378 -3.69 6.95 10.01
CA VAL A 378 -4.70 7.01 11.07
C VAL A 378 -4.04 7.06 12.45
N PHE A 379 -2.95 6.32 12.66
CA PHE A 379 -2.21 6.32 13.92
C PHE A 379 -1.67 7.71 14.25
N ALA A 380 -1.06 8.39 13.27
CA ALA A 380 -0.64 9.78 13.39
C ALA A 380 -1.84 10.71 13.66
N LYS A 381 -2.95 10.55 12.92
CA LYS A 381 -4.20 11.29 13.13
C LYS A 381 -4.79 11.09 14.53
N CYS A 382 -4.60 9.91 15.11
CA CYS A 382 -5.04 9.55 16.46
C CYS A 382 -3.98 9.84 17.53
N HIS A 383 -3.02 10.72 17.26
CA HIS A 383 -1.96 11.12 18.19
C HIS A 383 -1.16 9.93 18.74
N GLU A 384 -0.83 8.98 17.86
CA GLU A 384 -0.08 7.77 18.19
C GLU A 384 -0.74 6.90 19.28
N ASN A 385 -2.07 7.03 19.41
CA ASN A 385 -2.86 6.21 20.33
C ASN A 385 -3.41 4.98 19.60
N ALA A 386 -2.81 3.82 19.85
CA ALA A 386 -3.17 2.58 19.18
C ALA A 386 -4.64 2.17 19.43
N ARG A 387 -5.14 2.29 20.67
CA ARG A 387 -6.53 1.96 20.98
C ARG A 387 -7.51 2.86 20.21
N ARG A 388 -7.26 4.17 20.16
CA ARG A 388 -8.09 5.11 19.40
C ARG A 388 -8.01 4.85 17.90
N THR A 389 -6.82 4.51 17.41
CA THR A 389 -6.58 4.13 16.01
C THR A 389 -7.43 2.94 15.61
N LEU A 390 -7.41 1.86 16.39
CA LEU A 390 -8.23 0.68 16.12
C LEU A 390 -9.73 1.01 16.17
N GLN A 391 -10.18 1.79 17.16
CA GLN A 391 -11.57 2.27 17.20
C GLN A 391 -11.96 3.05 15.95
N TYR A 392 -11.09 3.97 15.49
CA TYR A 392 -11.32 4.79 14.30
C TYR A 392 -11.49 3.94 13.05
N ILE A 393 -10.65 2.90 12.88
CA ILE A 393 -10.77 1.94 11.77
C ILE A 393 -12.08 1.15 11.87
N MET A 394 -12.43 0.72 13.08
CA MET A 394 -13.66 -0.05 13.36
C MET A 394 -14.96 0.76 13.23
N GLU A 395 -14.89 2.09 13.13
CA GLU A 395 -16.04 2.96 12.83
C GLU A 395 -16.52 2.84 11.37
N GLY A 396 -15.86 2.02 10.54
CA GLY A 396 -16.31 1.74 9.18
C GLY A 396 -16.01 2.85 8.20
N ARG A 397 -14.74 3.26 8.15
CA ARG A 397 -14.26 4.40 7.37
C ARG A 397 -13.45 3.96 6.16
N HIS A 398 -13.58 4.71 5.07
CA HIS A 398 -12.70 4.59 3.90
C HIS A 398 -11.39 5.36 4.14
N LEU A 399 -10.44 4.71 4.82
CA LEU A 399 -9.19 5.33 5.28
C LEU A 399 -8.34 5.88 4.13
N GLY A 400 -7.99 7.16 4.23
CA GLY A 400 -7.13 7.88 3.29
C GLY A 400 -7.78 8.23 1.96
N PHE A 401 -9.10 8.06 1.84
CA PHE A 401 -9.86 8.53 0.69
C PHE A 401 -10.54 9.87 1.00
N ILE A 402 -10.69 10.68 -0.04
CA ILE A 402 -11.38 11.97 0.01
C ILE A 402 -12.53 11.95 -1.00
N CYS A 403 -13.67 12.53 -0.63
CA CYS A 403 -14.75 12.71 -1.59
C CYS A 403 -14.45 13.92 -2.49
N ASP A 404 -14.39 13.70 -3.80
CA ASP A 404 -14.13 14.77 -4.77
C ASP A 404 -15.22 15.84 -4.83
N SER A 405 -16.41 15.52 -4.33
CA SER A 405 -17.53 16.46 -4.24
C SER A 405 -17.43 17.37 -3.02
N CYS A 406 -17.44 16.80 -1.81
CA CYS A 406 -17.52 17.58 -0.56
C CYS A 406 -16.18 17.78 0.17
N GLY A 407 -15.13 17.07 -0.20
CA GLY A 407 -13.82 17.11 0.46
C GLY A 407 -13.76 16.37 1.80
N GLU A 408 -14.81 15.63 2.17
CA GLU A 408 -14.79 14.82 3.38
C GLU A 408 -13.75 13.69 3.25
N THR A 409 -12.94 13.50 4.29
CA THR A 409 -11.91 12.45 4.34
C THR A 409 -12.32 11.35 5.32
N ASP A 410 -11.89 10.12 5.06
CA ASP A 410 -12.18 8.96 5.92
C ASP A 410 -13.68 8.83 6.22
N PHE A 411 -14.51 9.08 5.20
CA PHE A 411 -15.96 9.07 5.31
C PHE A 411 -16.47 7.63 5.53
N VAL A 412 -17.66 7.56 6.13
CA VAL A 412 -18.39 6.31 6.42
C VAL A 412 -19.41 6.00 5.34
N GLY A 413 -19.92 4.77 5.35
CA GLY A 413 -20.88 4.29 4.34
C GLY A 413 -20.19 3.95 3.02
N ALA A 414 -20.98 3.69 1.97
CA ALA A 414 -20.42 3.26 0.69
C ALA A 414 -19.57 4.36 0.02
N ARG A 415 -18.44 3.94 -0.53
CA ARG A 415 -17.62 4.71 -1.47
C ARG A 415 -17.95 4.32 -2.90
N TYR A 416 -18.06 5.31 -3.77
CA TYR A 416 -18.25 5.13 -5.20
C TYR A 416 -16.99 5.61 -5.90
N ASN A 417 -16.20 4.68 -6.44
CA ASN A 417 -14.99 5.01 -7.18
C ASN A 417 -15.22 4.86 -8.68
N CYS A 418 -14.70 5.79 -9.47
CA CYS A 418 -14.72 5.66 -10.92
C CYS A 418 -13.78 4.54 -11.37
N THR A 419 -14.22 3.70 -12.32
CA THR A 419 -13.36 2.63 -12.88
C THR A 419 -12.52 3.09 -14.08
N VAL A 420 -12.66 4.35 -14.49
CA VAL A 420 -11.99 4.93 -15.68
C VAL A 420 -11.06 6.09 -15.31
N CYS A 421 -11.49 6.97 -14.38
CA CYS A 421 -10.70 8.11 -13.95
C CYS A 421 -9.59 7.67 -12.99
N SER A 422 -8.43 8.31 -13.09
CA SER A 422 -7.39 8.22 -12.07
C SER A 422 -7.81 9.11 -10.90
N ASP A 423 -8.17 8.50 -9.76
CA ASP A 423 -8.47 9.20 -8.50
C ASP A 423 -9.76 10.06 -8.56
N TYR A 424 -10.91 9.40 -8.73
CA TYR A 424 -12.24 10.02 -8.56
C TYR A 424 -13.13 9.18 -7.64
N ASP A 425 -13.41 9.71 -6.45
CA ASP A 425 -14.11 9.04 -5.37
C ASP A 425 -15.26 9.91 -4.83
N LEU A 426 -16.45 9.32 -4.68
CA LEU A 426 -17.61 9.97 -4.06
C LEU A 426 -18.06 9.20 -2.82
N CYS A 427 -18.39 9.92 -1.75
CA CYS A 427 -19.12 9.34 -0.62
C CYS A 427 -20.58 9.11 -1.02
N HIS A 428 -21.25 8.17 -0.36
CA HIS A 428 -22.63 7.81 -0.65
C HIS A 428 -23.60 9.01 -0.74
N PRO A 429 -23.62 9.97 0.22
CA PRO A 429 -24.49 11.15 0.11
C PRO A 429 -24.19 12.06 -1.10
N CYS A 430 -22.94 12.13 -1.54
CA CYS A 430 -22.59 12.93 -2.72
C CYS A 430 -22.95 12.20 -4.01
N PHE A 431 -22.71 10.89 -4.07
CA PHE A 431 -23.13 10.05 -5.19
C PHE A 431 -24.65 10.15 -5.40
N GLU A 432 -25.46 10.01 -4.37
CA GLU A 432 -26.93 10.11 -4.50
C GLU A 432 -27.42 11.49 -4.95
N ARG A 433 -26.69 12.57 -4.64
CA ARG A 433 -27.08 13.94 -4.99
C ARG A 433 -26.68 14.36 -6.40
N SER A 434 -25.44 14.06 -6.80
CA SER A 434 -24.91 14.40 -8.13
C SER A 434 -23.73 13.50 -8.49
N HIS A 435 -23.81 12.84 -9.65
CA HIS A 435 -22.71 12.04 -10.18
C HIS A 435 -21.59 12.89 -10.81
N GLN A 436 -21.82 14.19 -11.02
CA GLN A 436 -20.85 15.09 -11.65
C GLN A 436 -20.43 16.22 -10.72
N VAL A 437 -19.12 16.41 -10.60
CA VAL A 437 -18.50 17.61 -10.04
C VAL A 437 -17.44 18.12 -11.00
N ARG A 438 -17.33 19.46 -11.12
CA ARG A 438 -16.34 20.14 -11.99
C ARG A 438 -15.05 20.49 -11.26
N HIS A 439 -14.77 19.74 -10.20
CA HIS A 439 -13.61 19.91 -9.34
C HIS A 439 -13.24 18.56 -8.76
N ARG A 440 -11.99 18.45 -8.33
CA ARG A 440 -11.49 17.31 -7.57
C ARG A 440 -10.74 17.79 -6.33
N TYR A 441 -10.41 16.87 -5.43
CA TYR A 441 -9.44 17.14 -4.39
C TYR A 441 -8.12 16.43 -4.73
N ALA A 442 -7.02 17.15 -4.63
CA ALA A 442 -5.68 16.60 -4.82
C ALA A 442 -4.80 16.98 -3.64
N ASN A 443 -3.83 16.12 -3.32
CA ASN A 443 -2.80 16.47 -2.37
C ASN A 443 -1.80 17.42 -3.06
N VAL A 444 -1.71 18.66 -2.56
CA VAL A 444 -0.79 19.69 -3.05
C VAL A 444 0.01 20.20 -1.85
N ASP A 445 1.31 19.88 -1.84
CA ASP A 445 2.26 20.18 -0.75
C ASP A 445 1.85 19.56 0.60
N GLY A 446 1.41 18.30 0.61
CA GLY A 446 0.99 17.60 1.81
C GLY A 446 -0.39 18.03 2.34
N LYS A 447 -1.13 18.86 1.61
CA LYS A 447 -2.47 19.33 1.99
C LYS A 447 -3.48 19.05 0.89
N TRP A 448 -4.64 18.53 1.27
CA TRP A 448 -5.76 18.39 0.35
C TRP A 448 -6.27 19.76 -0.07
N ARG A 449 -6.22 20.04 -1.38
CA ARG A 449 -6.73 21.26 -1.98
C ARG A 449 -7.75 20.93 -3.04
N ARG A 450 -8.80 21.76 -3.12
CA ARG A 450 -9.79 21.70 -4.20
C ARG A 450 -9.16 22.24 -5.47
N VAL A 451 -9.10 21.40 -6.51
CA VAL A 451 -8.62 21.76 -7.85
C VAL A 451 -9.84 22.03 -8.73
N PRO A 452 -10.05 23.27 -9.20
CA PRO A 452 -11.17 23.60 -10.08
C PRO A 452 -10.95 23.10 -11.51
N ASN A 453 -12.02 23.09 -12.32
CA ASN A 453 -12.01 22.75 -13.75
C ASN A 453 -11.54 21.31 -14.03
N PHE A 454 -11.94 20.38 -13.19
CA PHE A 454 -11.75 18.96 -13.44
C PHE A 454 -12.96 18.41 -14.21
N ASP A 455 -12.77 18.13 -15.50
CA ASP A 455 -13.83 17.63 -16.39
C ASP A 455 -13.54 16.20 -16.90
N ASP A 456 -12.55 15.51 -16.32
CA ASP A 456 -12.13 14.16 -16.76
C ASP A 456 -13.16 13.09 -16.41
N HIS A 457 -14.09 13.35 -15.49
CA HIS A 457 -15.16 12.40 -15.16
C HIS A 457 -16.43 12.65 -15.97
N ASN A 458 -16.82 11.67 -16.78
CA ASN A 458 -18.07 11.68 -17.53
C ASN A 458 -19.05 10.62 -16.97
N PRO A 459 -20.11 11.02 -16.24
CA PRO A 459 -21.07 10.09 -15.65
C PRO A 459 -21.80 9.20 -16.65
N ALA A 460 -21.87 9.59 -17.93
CA ALA A 460 -22.56 8.81 -18.96
C ALA A 460 -21.72 7.61 -19.45
N THR A 461 -20.40 7.69 -19.37
CA THR A 461 -19.49 6.68 -19.92
C THR A 461 -18.58 6.06 -18.87
N HIS A 462 -18.45 6.66 -17.69
CA HIS A 462 -17.56 6.20 -16.63
C HIS A 462 -18.37 5.50 -15.54
N PRO A 463 -18.34 4.16 -15.47
CA PRO A 463 -19.05 3.45 -14.41
C PRO A 463 -18.41 3.72 -13.05
N MET A 464 -19.27 3.82 -12.05
CA MET A 464 -18.90 3.98 -10.65
C MET A 464 -19.10 2.64 -9.95
N HIS A 465 -18.06 2.15 -9.28
CA HIS A 465 -18.10 0.92 -8.52
C HIS A 465 -18.35 1.23 -7.03
N CYS A 466 -19.32 0.53 -6.44
CA CYS A 466 -19.71 0.70 -5.04
C CYS A 466 -18.88 -0.22 -4.15
N ILE A 467 -18.19 0.36 -3.17
CA ILE A 467 -17.30 -0.32 -2.25
C ILE A 467 -17.73 0.02 -0.83
N TYR A 468 -17.98 -0.99 0.00
CA TYR A 468 -18.25 -0.80 1.42
C TYR A 468 -16.95 -0.67 2.22
N PRO A 469 -16.97 -0.05 3.41
CA PRO A 469 -15.82 -0.06 4.30
C PRO A 469 -15.60 -1.46 4.86
N VAL A 470 -14.34 -1.77 5.22
CA VAL A 470 -13.97 -3.06 5.81
C VAL A 470 -14.86 -3.38 7.02
N PHE A 471 -14.92 -2.50 8.01
CA PHE A 471 -15.88 -2.65 9.11
C PHE A 471 -17.23 -2.05 8.68
N SER A 472 -18.19 -2.88 8.26
CA SER A 472 -19.54 -2.45 7.88
C SER A 472 -20.61 -2.91 8.86
#